data_AF-A0A0H5C2J4-F1
#
_entry.id   AF-A0A0H5C2J4-F1
#
_cell.length_a   1.000
_cell.length_b   1.000
_cell.length_c   1.000
_cell.angle_alpha   90.00
_cell.angle_beta   90.00
_cell.angle_gamma   90.00
#
_symmetry.space_group_name_H-M   'P 1'
#
loop_
_entity.id
_entity.type
_entity.pdbx_description
1 polymer ?
#
loop_
_entity_poly.entity_id
_entity_poly.type
_entity_poly.pdbx_seq_one_letter_code
_entity_poly.pdbx_strand_id
1 'polypeptide(L)'
;MTEMGQPDILTMDILWSIMCQISAAISEIHSRDLLVRSSLHLRKVIITSKNRVRLSDCGVFDILKYSESIDGDKLALLKEVDLLKFGQLMDKLAQKMVSKKKSKTLSTEELLESSDLDEEFRKALKYLLRPPSGEPYTIKGLQQIICDQVFKELDRIQHTADFYELQLCRELENARIVRLMAKIDFLIDRPEYQASKIWGPTGERYPIKLFHQYLYHQRDSDGKPVLDLAHILTNLNKLDAGIEERFLLIPPDEQTCLIVSYKEIKDLVEKSFRELTAEMSVS
;
A
#
# COMPACT_ATOMS: atom_id res chain seq x y z
N MET A 1 -12.50 5.10 -14.96
CA MET A 1 -12.94 6.46 -14.54
C MET A 1 -13.17 6.41 -13.05
N THR A 2 -12.13 6.66 -12.27
CA THR A 2 -12.19 6.75 -10.81
C THR A 2 -13.06 7.94 -10.45
N GLU A 3 -14.07 7.72 -9.62
CA GLU A 3 -14.86 8.79 -9.02
C GLU A 3 -13.89 9.85 -8.48
N MET A 4 -13.96 11.08 -9.02
CA MET A 4 -13.37 12.23 -8.35
C MET A 4 -14.19 12.41 -7.06
N GLY A 5 -13.76 11.70 -6.02
CA GLY A 5 -14.35 11.73 -4.69
C GLY A 5 -14.56 13.18 -4.27
N GLN A 6 -15.69 13.44 -3.62
CA GLN A 6 -15.92 14.71 -2.94
C GLN A 6 -14.64 15.10 -2.19
N PRO A 7 -14.22 16.38 -2.21
CA PRO A 7 -12.99 16.79 -1.54
C PRO A 7 -13.08 16.37 -0.08
N ASP A 8 -12.22 15.42 0.32
CA ASP A 8 -12.13 14.93 1.69
C ASP A 8 -12.17 16.13 2.63
N ILE A 9 -13.06 16.06 3.62
CA ILE A 9 -13.21 17.14 4.58
C ILE A 9 -11.86 17.28 5.28
N LEU A 10 -11.25 18.46 5.18
CA LEU A 10 -10.02 18.75 5.88
C LEU A 10 -10.30 18.65 7.39
N THR A 11 -9.59 17.77 8.08
CA THR A 11 -9.68 17.58 9.53
C THR A 11 -8.40 18.04 10.20
N MET A 12 -8.45 18.18 11.53
CA MET A 12 -7.24 18.46 12.32
C MET A 12 -6.18 17.39 12.15
N ASP A 13 -6.56 16.11 12.10
CA ASP A 13 -5.63 15.00 11.88
C ASP A 13 -4.88 15.11 10.55
N ILE A 14 -5.56 15.55 9.50
CA ILE A 14 -4.94 15.78 8.18
C ILE A 14 -3.99 16.98 8.24
N LEU A 15 -4.37 18.07 8.92
CA LEU A 15 -3.51 19.23 9.11
C LEU A 15 -2.23 18.86 9.86
N TRP A 16 -2.35 18.09 10.94
CA TRP A 16 -1.21 17.57 11.70
C TRP A 16 -0.30 16.67 10.87
N SER A 17 -0.89 15.77 10.08
CA SER A 17 -0.13 14.89 9.19
C SER A 17 0.65 15.67 8.13
N ILE A 18 0.01 16.69 7.52
CA ILE A 18 0.67 17.59 6.56
C ILE A 18 1.81 18.35 7.24
N MET A 19 1.57 18.88 8.45
CA MET A 19 2.58 19.62 9.21
C MET A 19 3.80 18.74 9.53
N CYS A 20 3.58 17.51 9.99
CA CYS A 20 4.66 16.58 10.31
C CYS A 20 5.47 16.20 9.06
N GLN A 21 4.81 15.88 7.95
CA GLN A 21 5.47 15.48 6.70
C GLN A 21 6.27 16.62 6.06
N ILE A 22 5.71 17.84 6.02
CA ILE A 22 6.43 19.00 5.51
C ILE A 22 7.57 19.39 6.45
N SER A 23 7.36 19.35 7.77
CA SER A 23 8.42 19.60 8.76
C SER A 23 9.62 18.64 8.59
N ALA A 24 9.35 17.35 8.39
CA ALA A 24 10.38 16.36 8.10
C ALA A 24 11.15 16.68 6.80
N ALA A 25 10.44 17.06 5.73
CA ALA A 25 11.07 17.45 4.46
C ALA A 25 11.95 18.70 4.61
N ILE A 26 11.47 19.75 5.28
CA ILE A 26 12.22 20.97 5.55
C ILE A 26 13.49 20.65 6.38
N SER A 27 13.36 19.80 7.40
CA SER A 27 14.48 19.41 8.25
C SER A 27 15.62 18.75 7.48
N GLU A 28 15.30 17.86 6.53
CA GLU A 28 16.30 17.17 5.70
C GLU A 28 16.92 18.09 4.65
N ILE A 29 16.14 19.06 4.13
CA ILE A 29 16.65 20.05 3.18
C ILE A 29 17.59 21.02 3.90
N HIS A 30 17.17 21.55 5.07
CA HIS A 30 17.96 22.50 5.85
C HIS A 30 19.23 21.90 6.47
N SER A 31 19.24 20.59 6.75
CA SER A 31 20.43 19.88 7.26
C SER A 31 21.56 19.77 6.23
N ARG A 32 21.23 19.89 4.94
CA ARG A 32 22.16 19.89 3.82
C ARG A 32 22.49 21.29 3.30
N ASP A 33 22.13 22.32 4.07
CA ASP A 33 22.29 23.73 3.67
C ASP A 33 21.58 24.10 2.36
N LEU A 34 20.52 23.36 2.03
CA LEU A 34 19.64 23.65 0.91
C LEU A 34 18.39 24.41 1.38
N LEU A 35 17.64 24.93 0.40
CA LEU A 35 16.46 25.75 0.61
C LEU A 35 15.26 25.15 -0.11
N VAL A 36 14.07 25.42 0.42
CA VAL A 36 12.80 24.90 -0.12
C VAL A 36 12.17 25.92 -1.07
N ARG A 37 12.31 27.21 -0.76
CA ARG A 37 11.96 28.36 -1.60
C ARG A 37 10.49 28.39 -2.05
N SER A 38 10.21 27.97 -3.27
CA SER A 38 8.90 28.10 -3.93
C SER A 38 8.00 26.89 -3.71
N SER A 39 8.54 25.77 -3.27
CA SER A 39 7.78 24.53 -3.12
C SER A 39 6.75 24.61 -1.98
N LEU A 40 6.90 25.57 -1.06
CA LEU A 40 5.98 25.84 0.05
C LEU A 40 4.77 26.67 -0.39
N HIS A 41 4.01 26.14 -1.34
CA HIS A 41 2.78 26.74 -1.83
C HIS A 41 1.73 25.65 -2.08
N LEU A 42 0.44 25.95 -1.87
CA LEU A 42 -0.67 24.98 -2.02
C LEU A 42 -0.66 24.25 -3.37
N ARG A 43 -0.23 24.93 -4.45
CA ARG A 43 -0.16 24.35 -5.81
C ARG A 43 1.07 23.48 -6.05
N LYS A 44 2.05 23.49 -5.14
CA LYS A 44 3.35 22.80 -5.25
C LYS A 44 3.52 21.71 -4.19
N VAL A 45 2.53 21.53 -3.33
CA VAL A 45 2.38 20.37 -2.44
C VAL A 45 1.41 19.41 -3.11
N ILE A 46 1.89 18.23 -3.47
CA ILE A 46 1.09 17.21 -4.16
C ILE A 46 0.71 16.09 -3.19
N ILE A 47 -0.49 15.56 -3.36
CA ILE A 47 -0.97 14.38 -2.64
C ILE A 47 -0.76 13.18 -3.57
N THR A 48 0.04 12.21 -3.12
CA THR A 48 0.42 11.04 -3.94
C THR A 48 -0.31 9.77 -3.56
N SER A 49 -0.80 9.70 -2.31
CA SER A 49 -1.61 8.62 -1.77
C SER A 49 -2.45 9.19 -0.61
N LYS A 50 -3.30 8.36 0.01
CA LYS A 50 -4.11 8.75 1.16
C LYS A 50 -3.22 9.37 2.25
N ASN A 51 -3.47 10.64 2.56
CA ASN A 51 -2.72 11.44 3.54
C ASN A 51 -1.20 11.50 3.28
N ARG A 52 -0.71 11.29 2.05
CA ARG A 52 0.73 11.34 1.73
C ARG A 52 1.06 12.56 0.87
N VAL A 53 1.71 13.55 1.48
CA VAL A 53 2.13 14.78 0.81
C VAL A 53 3.60 14.76 0.40
N ARG A 54 3.91 15.41 -0.72
CA ARG A 54 5.28 15.63 -1.22
C ARG A 54 5.41 17.04 -1.79
N LEU A 55 6.61 17.60 -1.67
CA LEU A 55 7.00 18.84 -2.34
C LEU A 55 7.38 18.49 -3.79
N SER A 56 6.73 19.09 -4.78
CA SER A 56 6.91 18.70 -6.20
C SER A 56 7.99 19.47 -6.94
N ASP A 57 8.38 20.65 -6.45
CA ASP A 57 9.14 21.65 -7.21
C ASP A 57 10.35 22.16 -6.42
N CYS A 58 11.11 21.24 -5.82
CA CYS A 58 12.35 21.57 -5.10
C CYS A 58 13.50 21.77 -6.10
N GLY A 59 14.32 22.80 -5.91
CA GLY A 59 15.53 23.05 -6.71
C GLY A 59 15.34 23.92 -7.97
N VAL A 60 14.11 24.11 -8.47
CA VAL A 60 13.89 24.94 -9.67
C VAL A 60 14.28 26.40 -9.43
N PHE A 61 13.98 26.95 -8.25
CA PHE A 61 14.38 28.31 -7.91
C PHE A 61 15.88 28.45 -7.70
N ASP A 62 16.54 27.43 -7.17
CA ASP A 62 17.99 27.40 -6.98
C ASP A 62 18.71 27.44 -8.34
N ILE A 63 18.19 26.77 -9.37
CA ILE A 63 18.69 26.88 -10.75
C ILE A 63 18.46 28.28 -11.31
N LEU A 64 17.24 28.82 -11.18
CA LEU A 64 16.91 30.16 -11.70
C LEU A 64 17.70 31.29 -11.02
N LYS A 65 18.11 31.09 -9.77
CA LYS A 65 18.85 32.05 -8.96
C LYS A 65 20.31 31.65 -8.72
N TYR A 66 20.82 30.71 -9.51
CA TYR A 66 22.17 30.15 -9.34
C TYR A 66 23.28 31.20 -9.33
N SER A 67 23.12 32.29 -10.10
CA SER A 67 24.12 33.36 -10.19
C SER A 67 24.20 34.25 -8.94
N GLU A 68 23.27 34.14 -7.99
CA GLU A 68 23.32 34.89 -6.74
C GLU A 68 24.22 34.18 -5.73
N SER A 69 25.33 34.81 -5.34
CA SER A 69 26.11 34.32 -4.20
C SER A 69 25.23 34.31 -2.94
N ILE A 70 25.23 33.18 -2.24
CA ILE A 70 24.55 33.00 -0.95
C ILE A 70 25.66 32.83 0.08
N ASP A 71 25.87 33.85 0.91
CA ASP A 71 26.70 33.75 2.10
C ASP A 71 25.94 33.05 3.25
N GLY A 72 26.64 32.76 4.35
CA GLY A 72 26.05 32.06 5.50
C GLY A 72 24.88 32.83 6.14
N ASP A 73 24.97 34.16 6.21
CA ASP A 73 23.95 35.00 6.83
C ASP A 73 22.69 35.07 5.96
N LYS A 74 22.83 35.22 4.63
CA LYS A 74 21.72 35.15 3.68
C LYS A 74 21.10 33.76 3.67
N LEU A 75 21.89 32.70 3.80
CA LEU A 75 21.35 31.34 3.91
C LEU A 75 20.46 31.18 5.15
N ALA A 76 20.92 31.66 6.31
CA ALA A 76 20.14 31.62 7.55
C ALA A 76 18.80 32.36 7.40
N LEU A 77 18.85 33.59 6.87
CA LEU A 77 17.64 34.38 6.60
C LEU A 77 16.68 33.66 5.64
N LEU A 78 17.21 32.98 4.62
CA LEU A 78 16.38 32.25 3.66
C LEU A 78 15.75 30.99 4.26
N LYS A 79 16.42 30.31 5.20
CA LYS A 79 15.83 29.22 5.98
C LYS A 79 14.67 29.74 6.85
N GLU A 80 14.79 30.92 7.43
CA GLU A 80 13.70 31.58 8.17
C GLU A 80 12.50 31.92 7.27
N VAL A 81 12.76 32.41 6.05
CA VAL A 81 11.73 32.68 5.05
C VAL A 81 10.99 31.41 4.64
N ASP A 82 11.67 30.27 4.55
CA ASP A 82 11.01 28.98 4.29
C ASP A 82 10.04 28.62 5.42
N LEU A 83 10.45 28.78 6.69
CA LEU A 83 9.56 28.50 7.82
C LEU A 83 8.35 29.44 7.84
N LEU A 84 8.52 30.73 7.51
CA LEU A 84 7.40 31.66 7.37
C LEU A 84 6.42 31.23 6.28
N LYS A 85 6.93 30.85 5.09
CA LYS A 85 6.09 30.33 4.00
C LYS A 85 5.37 29.04 4.39
N PHE A 86 6.01 28.19 5.18
CA PHE A 86 5.37 27.00 5.72
C PHE A 86 4.22 27.38 6.68
N GLY A 87 4.41 28.37 7.54
CA GLY A 87 3.33 28.95 8.36
C GLY A 87 2.16 29.46 7.52
N GLN A 88 2.44 30.25 6.49
CA GLN A 88 1.42 30.79 5.56
C GLN A 88 0.67 29.68 4.81
N LEU A 89 1.36 28.57 4.48
CA LEU A 89 0.73 27.41 3.87
C LEU A 89 -0.24 26.73 4.84
N MET A 90 0.19 26.49 6.08
CA MET A 90 -0.65 25.86 7.11
C MET A 90 -1.82 26.75 7.53
N ASP A 91 -1.61 28.06 7.64
CA ASP A 91 -2.66 29.06 7.88
C ASP A 91 -3.75 28.99 6.80
N LYS A 92 -3.38 29.02 5.51
CA LYS A 92 -4.35 28.87 4.41
C LYS A 92 -5.13 27.55 4.46
N LEU A 93 -4.49 26.45 4.87
CA LEU A 93 -5.18 25.17 5.04
C LEU A 93 -6.15 25.21 6.22
N ALA A 94 -5.71 25.71 7.37
CA ALA A 94 -6.54 25.86 8.56
C ALA A 94 -7.73 26.79 8.33
N GLN A 95 -7.55 27.92 7.62
CA GLN A 95 -8.64 28.79 7.19
C GLN A 95 -9.66 28.02 6.34
N LYS A 96 -9.22 27.24 5.35
CA LYS A 96 -10.15 26.42 4.53
C LYS A 96 -10.95 25.42 5.36
N MET A 97 -10.36 24.82 6.39
CA MET A 97 -11.06 23.94 7.32
C MET A 97 -12.16 24.71 8.09
N VAL A 98 -11.79 25.83 8.72
CA VAL A 98 -12.69 26.58 9.60
C VAL A 98 -13.76 27.35 8.81
N SER A 99 -13.41 27.92 7.67
CA SER A 99 -14.35 28.63 6.79
C SER A 99 -15.41 27.71 6.21
N LYS A 100 -15.10 26.44 5.96
CA LYS A 100 -16.12 25.45 5.55
C LYS A 100 -17.12 25.16 6.67
N LYS A 101 -16.71 25.23 7.94
CA LYS A 101 -17.59 25.06 9.11
C LYS A 101 -18.41 26.31 9.43
N LYS A 102 -17.78 27.49 9.39
CA LYS A 102 -18.38 28.78 9.81
C LYS A 102 -18.99 29.58 8.66
N SER A 103 -18.85 29.13 7.40
CA SER A 103 -19.26 29.84 6.18
C SER A 103 -18.73 31.30 6.10
N LYS A 104 -17.60 31.59 6.74
CA LYS A 104 -16.94 32.90 6.79
C LYS A 104 -15.42 32.74 6.69
N THR A 105 -14.77 33.61 5.92
CA THR A 105 -13.30 33.72 5.91
C THR A 105 -12.84 34.47 7.15
N LEU A 106 -11.95 33.86 7.93
CA LEU A 106 -11.38 34.46 9.13
C LEU A 106 -10.03 35.11 8.81
N SER A 107 -9.68 36.19 9.51
CA SER A 107 -8.29 36.68 9.51
C SER A 107 -7.36 35.68 10.21
N THR A 108 -6.05 35.83 10.02
CA THR A 108 -5.06 34.98 10.67
C THR A 108 -5.15 35.09 12.21
N GLU A 109 -5.40 36.29 12.74
CA GLU A 109 -5.60 36.53 14.17
C GLU A 109 -6.89 35.86 14.69
N GLU A 110 -8.01 36.03 13.97
CA GLU A 110 -9.29 35.39 14.32
C GLU A 110 -9.19 33.85 14.28
N LEU A 111 -8.40 33.31 13.35
CA LEU A 111 -8.16 31.88 13.25
C LEU A 111 -7.34 31.37 14.45
N LEU A 112 -6.29 32.09 14.85
CA LEU A 112 -5.44 31.75 15.99
C LEU A 112 -6.18 31.80 17.34
N GLU A 113 -7.34 32.44 17.40
CA GLU A 113 -8.25 32.48 18.55
C GLU A 113 -9.43 31.50 18.41
N SER A 114 -9.55 30.83 17.27
CA SER A 114 -10.65 29.90 17.01
C SER A 114 -10.54 28.63 17.86
N SER A 115 -11.63 28.28 18.54
CA SER A 115 -11.77 27.01 19.28
C SER A 115 -11.75 25.76 18.41
N ASP A 116 -11.86 25.91 17.08
CA ASP A 116 -11.79 24.81 16.12
C ASP A 116 -10.35 24.27 15.91
N LEU A 117 -9.33 24.98 16.41
CA LEU A 117 -7.94 24.56 16.32
C LEU A 117 -7.43 24.10 17.69
N ASP A 118 -6.74 22.97 17.70
CA ASP A 118 -6.04 22.46 18.89
C ASP A 118 -5.07 23.53 19.43
N GLU A 119 -4.95 23.64 20.75
CA GLU A 119 -4.03 24.59 21.41
C GLU A 119 -2.57 24.36 20.96
N GLU A 120 -2.15 23.10 20.85
CA GLU A 120 -0.82 22.73 20.34
C GLU A 120 -0.61 23.15 18.90
N PHE A 121 -1.64 23.02 18.05
CA PHE A 121 -1.57 23.42 16.65
C PHE A 121 -1.45 24.94 16.54
N ARG A 122 -2.20 25.67 17.36
CA ARG A 122 -2.09 27.14 17.47
C ARG A 122 -0.70 27.55 17.92
N LYS A 123 -0.11 26.86 18.89
CA LYS A 123 1.29 27.10 19.33
C LYS A 123 2.28 26.88 18.20
N ALA A 124 2.15 25.78 17.45
CA ALA A 124 2.99 25.48 16.29
C ALA A 124 2.83 26.53 15.17
N LEU A 125 1.59 26.94 14.89
CA LEU A 125 1.29 27.95 13.87
C LEU A 125 1.80 29.34 14.27
N LYS A 126 1.66 29.74 15.54
CA LYS A 126 2.25 30.97 16.08
C LYS A 126 3.77 30.97 15.98
N TYR A 127 4.41 29.83 16.25
CA TYR A 127 5.86 29.69 16.05
C TYR A 127 6.25 29.93 14.59
N LEU A 128 5.50 29.37 13.63
CA LEU A 128 5.76 29.52 12.20
C LEU A 128 5.45 30.90 11.61
N LEU A 129 4.48 31.62 12.19
CA LEU A 129 4.05 32.93 11.72
C LEU A 129 4.73 34.09 12.48
N ARG A 130 5.73 33.79 13.30
CA ARG A 130 6.38 34.80 14.14
C ARG A 130 7.09 35.86 13.27
N PRO A 131 7.01 37.15 13.65
CA PRO A 131 7.80 38.19 13.00
C PRO A 131 9.30 37.99 13.29
N PRO A 132 10.19 38.50 12.41
CA PRO A 132 11.64 38.41 12.62
C PRO A 132 12.03 39.17 13.88
N SER A 133 12.41 38.44 14.94
CA SER A 133 12.72 38.99 16.28
C SER A 133 14.20 38.88 16.67
N GLY A 134 15.05 38.30 15.81
CA GLY A 134 16.47 38.04 16.09
C GLY A 134 16.74 36.85 17.01
N GLU A 135 15.69 36.19 17.54
CA GLU A 135 15.82 34.93 18.26
C GLU A 135 16.02 33.75 17.29
N PRO A 136 16.64 32.63 17.72
CA PRO A 136 16.88 31.47 16.86
C PRO A 136 15.58 30.92 16.26
N TYR A 137 15.40 31.06 14.94
CA TYR A 137 14.22 30.57 14.23
C TYR A 137 14.59 29.35 13.38
N THR A 138 14.31 28.16 13.90
CA THR A 138 14.79 26.93 13.27
C THR A 138 13.73 25.86 13.24
N ILE A 139 13.83 24.96 12.27
CA ILE A 139 12.94 23.81 12.15
C ILE A 139 12.96 22.93 13.41
N LYS A 140 14.09 22.86 14.13
CA LYS A 140 14.22 22.12 15.39
C LYS A 140 13.29 22.67 16.48
N GLY A 141 13.10 23.99 16.54
CA GLY A 141 12.17 24.60 17.48
C GLY A 141 10.72 24.20 17.20
N LEU A 142 10.34 24.09 15.92
CA LEU A 142 9.02 23.54 15.55
C LEU A 142 8.91 22.06 15.93
N GLN A 143 9.94 21.26 15.65
CA GLN A 143 9.94 19.82 15.94
C GLN A 143 9.73 19.52 17.43
N GLN A 144 10.26 20.37 18.32
CA GLN A 144 10.01 20.28 19.76
C GLN A 144 8.55 20.56 20.15
N ILE A 145 7.82 21.36 19.37
CA ILE A 145 6.40 21.65 19.61
C ILE A 145 5.52 20.51 19.10
N ILE A 146 5.88 19.87 17.98
CA ILE A 146 5.05 18.86 17.32
C ILE A 146 5.43 17.41 17.66
N CYS A 147 6.37 17.20 18.59
CA CYS A 147 6.96 15.88 18.86
C CYS A 147 5.91 14.80 19.18
N ASP A 148 4.88 15.15 19.95
CA ASP A 148 3.84 14.20 20.35
C ASP A 148 2.98 13.77 19.17
N GLN A 149 2.78 14.66 18.19
CA GLN A 149 2.05 14.36 16.96
C GLN A 149 2.90 13.51 16.00
N VAL A 150 4.23 13.64 16.04
CA VAL A 150 5.14 12.79 15.24
C VAL A 150 5.00 11.31 15.61
N PHE A 151 4.85 10.98 16.89
CA PHE A 151 4.63 9.59 17.32
C PHE A 151 3.30 9.02 16.80
N LYS A 152 2.24 9.83 16.74
CA LYS A 152 0.96 9.41 16.13
C LYS A 152 1.08 9.19 14.63
N GLU A 153 1.86 10.02 13.93
CA GLU A 153 2.10 9.81 12.50
C GLU A 153 3.02 8.60 12.25
N LEU A 154 3.97 8.31 13.14
CA LEU A 154 4.79 7.10 13.05
C LEU A 154 3.94 5.84 13.18
N ASP A 155 3.04 5.78 14.16
CA ASP A 155 2.07 4.70 14.34
C ASP A 155 1.18 4.51 13.11
N ARG A 156 0.68 5.62 12.53
CA ARG A 156 -0.09 5.58 11.28
C ARG A 156 0.71 5.01 10.10
N ILE A 157 1.99 5.33 10.01
CA ILE A 157 2.88 4.78 8.98
C ILE A 157 3.05 3.27 9.18
N GLN A 158 3.24 2.81 10.43
CA GLN A 158 3.35 1.38 10.76
C GLN A 158 2.07 0.63 10.40
N HIS A 159 0.90 1.11 10.81
CA HIS A 159 -0.38 0.52 10.42
C HIS A 159 -0.58 0.45 8.90
N THR A 160 -0.13 1.47 8.17
CA THR A 160 -0.20 1.47 6.71
C THR A 160 0.77 0.44 6.11
N ALA A 161 1.95 0.26 6.68
CA ALA A 161 2.92 -0.75 6.27
C ALA A 161 2.37 -2.16 6.51
N ASP A 162 1.82 -2.45 7.70
CA ASP A 162 1.18 -3.73 8.02
C ASP A 162 0.03 -4.05 7.07
N PHE A 163 -0.78 -3.04 6.74
CA PHE A 163 -1.87 -3.19 5.76
C PHE A 163 -1.34 -3.57 4.38
N TYR A 164 -0.29 -2.89 3.88
CA TYR A 164 0.31 -3.21 2.60
C TYR A 164 0.97 -4.59 2.60
N GLU A 165 1.67 -4.95 3.67
CA GLU A 165 2.26 -6.29 3.83
C GLU A 165 1.18 -7.37 3.77
N LEU A 166 0.05 -7.19 4.46
CA LEU A 166 -1.08 -8.11 4.39
C LEU A 166 -1.65 -8.24 2.97
N GLN A 167 -1.82 -7.14 2.23
CA GLN A 167 -2.29 -7.22 0.85
C GLN A 167 -1.27 -7.92 -0.06
N LEU A 168 0.02 -7.64 0.11
CA LEU A 168 1.08 -8.27 -0.66
C LEU A 168 1.16 -9.78 -0.39
N CYS A 169 1.00 -10.23 0.86
CA CYS A 169 0.94 -11.64 1.21
C CYS A 169 -0.22 -12.36 0.52
N ARG A 170 -1.41 -11.73 0.49
CA ARG A 170 -2.59 -12.27 -0.23
C ARG A 170 -2.35 -12.39 -1.74
N GLU A 171 -1.76 -11.37 -2.35
CA GLU A 171 -1.45 -11.42 -3.79
C GLU A 171 -0.35 -12.45 -4.12
N LEU A 172 0.60 -12.65 -3.22
CA LEU A 172 1.61 -13.69 -3.35
C LEU A 172 0.97 -15.09 -3.30
N GLU A 173 0.02 -15.33 -2.39
CA GLU A 173 -0.77 -16.56 -2.33
C GLU A 173 -1.57 -16.77 -3.63
N ASN A 174 -2.28 -15.74 -4.11
CA ASN A 174 -2.98 -15.78 -5.39
C ASN A 174 -2.05 -16.19 -6.54
N ALA A 175 -0.86 -15.61 -6.61
CA ALA A 175 0.11 -15.93 -7.64
C ALA A 175 0.62 -17.39 -7.56
N ARG A 176 0.77 -17.95 -6.35
CA ARG A 176 1.12 -19.37 -6.14
C ARG A 176 0.00 -20.29 -6.63
N ILE A 177 -1.24 -19.98 -6.24
CA ILE A 177 -2.44 -20.73 -6.64
C ILE A 177 -2.62 -20.70 -8.16
N VAL A 178 -2.52 -19.54 -8.81
CA VAL A 178 -2.65 -19.43 -10.27
C VAL A 178 -1.61 -20.28 -11.00
N ARG A 179 -0.35 -20.27 -10.55
CA ARG A 179 0.69 -21.12 -11.14
C ARG A 179 0.40 -22.61 -10.93
N LEU A 180 -0.14 -22.99 -9.78
CA LEU A 180 -0.50 -24.38 -9.47
C LEU A 180 -1.69 -24.86 -10.32
N MET A 181 -2.74 -24.04 -10.44
CA MET A 181 -3.87 -24.30 -11.35
C MET A 181 -3.38 -24.50 -12.78
N ALA A 182 -2.57 -23.56 -13.30
CA ALA A 182 -2.02 -23.67 -14.64
C ALA A 182 -1.21 -24.96 -14.84
N LYS A 183 -0.40 -25.38 -13.87
CA LYS A 183 0.33 -26.66 -13.94
C LYS A 183 -0.63 -27.86 -14.03
N ILE A 184 -1.70 -27.87 -13.24
CA ILE A 184 -2.71 -28.94 -13.29
C ILE A 184 -3.41 -28.92 -14.65
N ASP A 185 -3.80 -27.76 -15.15
CA ASP A 185 -4.49 -27.59 -16.44
C ASP A 185 -3.63 -28.00 -17.64
N PHE A 186 -2.32 -27.77 -17.60
CA PHE A 186 -1.39 -28.28 -18.63
C PHE A 186 -1.29 -29.80 -18.64
N LEU A 187 -1.57 -30.45 -17.52
CA LEU A 187 -1.42 -31.89 -17.35
C LEU A 187 -2.69 -32.65 -17.70
N ILE A 188 -3.85 -32.13 -17.34
CA ILE A 188 -5.14 -32.79 -17.55
C ILE A 188 -5.66 -32.60 -18.99
N ASP A 189 -6.56 -33.48 -19.40
CA ASP A 189 -7.40 -33.38 -20.61
C ASP A 189 -6.67 -33.10 -21.95
N ARG A 190 -5.37 -33.40 -22.03
CA ARG A 190 -4.66 -33.39 -23.32
C ARG A 190 -5.21 -34.51 -24.23
N PRO A 191 -5.45 -34.24 -25.53
CA PRO A 191 -6.02 -35.23 -26.45
C PRO A 191 -5.21 -36.53 -26.52
N GLU A 192 -3.88 -36.45 -26.43
CA GLU A 192 -2.96 -37.59 -26.50
C GLU A 192 -3.12 -38.54 -25.30
N TYR A 193 -3.69 -38.05 -24.19
CA TYR A 193 -3.84 -38.80 -22.95
C TYR A 193 -5.15 -39.59 -22.87
N GLN A 194 -6.11 -39.33 -23.76
CA GLN A 194 -7.40 -40.04 -23.75
C GLN A 194 -7.26 -41.56 -23.94
N ALA A 195 -6.26 -42.00 -24.70
CA ALA A 195 -5.94 -43.42 -24.89
C ALA A 195 -4.79 -43.93 -23.99
N SER A 196 -4.22 -43.07 -23.14
CA SER A 196 -3.04 -43.40 -22.34
C SER A 196 -3.40 -44.19 -21.09
N LYS A 197 -2.75 -45.34 -20.90
CA LYS A 197 -2.89 -46.15 -19.68
C LYS A 197 -2.42 -45.41 -18.42
N ILE A 198 -1.52 -44.44 -18.54
CA ILE A 198 -0.95 -43.66 -17.42
C ILE A 198 -1.99 -42.70 -16.82
N TRP A 199 -2.96 -42.26 -17.63
CA TRP A 199 -4.05 -41.36 -17.25
C TRP A 199 -5.39 -42.07 -17.06
N GLY A 200 -5.46 -43.36 -17.40
CA GLY A 200 -6.62 -44.20 -17.18
C GLY A 200 -6.82 -44.54 -15.69
N PRO A 201 -7.92 -45.22 -15.32
CA PRO A 201 -8.31 -45.45 -13.93
C PRO A 201 -7.28 -46.17 -13.04
N THR A 202 -6.37 -46.94 -13.63
CA THR A 202 -5.28 -47.66 -12.95
C THR A 202 -3.92 -46.98 -13.13
N GLY A 203 -3.89 -45.81 -13.75
CA GLY A 203 -2.68 -45.09 -14.11
C GLY A 203 -2.13 -44.26 -12.97
N GLU A 204 -0.80 -44.10 -12.93
CA GLU A 204 -0.10 -43.35 -11.88
C GLU A 204 -0.53 -41.88 -11.80
N ARG A 205 -0.95 -41.27 -12.92
CA ARG A 205 -1.36 -39.85 -12.97
C ARG A 205 -2.87 -39.62 -12.79
N TYR A 206 -3.66 -40.69 -12.70
CA TYR A 206 -5.11 -40.60 -12.48
C TYR A 206 -5.52 -39.81 -11.22
N PRO A 207 -4.78 -39.87 -10.09
CA PRO A 207 -5.10 -39.05 -8.92
C PRO A 207 -5.12 -37.55 -9.19
N ILE A 208 -4.30 -37.02 -10.12
CA ILE A 208 -4.32 -35.59 -10.50
C ILE A 208 -5.67 -35.24 -11.12
N LYS A 209 -6.17 -36.09 -12.03
CA LYS A 209 -7.47 -35.88 -12.69
C LYS A 209 -8.61 -35.88 -11.69
N LEU A 210 -8.61 -36.83 -10.76
CA LEU A 210 -9.61 -36.88 -9.70
C LEU A 210 -9.52 -35.69 -8.75
N PHE A 211 -8.31 -35.23 -8.42
CA PHE A 211 -8.14 -34.01 -7.62
C PHE A 211 -8.71 -32.78 -8.31
N HIS A 212 -8.46 -32.61 -9.61
CA HIS A 212 -9.07 -31.53 -10.38
C HIS A 212 -10.61 -31.60 -10.31
N GLN A 213 -11.21 -32.78 -10.47
CA GLN A 213 -12.66 -32.95 -10.35
C GLN A 213 -13.17 -32.66 -8.92
N TYR A 214 -12.41 -33.07 -7.91
CA TYR A 214 -12.71 -32.78 -6.50
C TYR A 214 -12.72 -31.27 -6.19
N LEU A 215 -11.92 -30.47 -6.90
CA LEU A 215 -11.92 -29.01 -6.78
C LEU A 215 -13.12 -28.35 -7.47
N TYR A 216 -13.41 -28.73 -8.72
CA TYR A 216 -14.30 -27.95 -9.58
C TYR A 216 -15.68 -28.58 -9.83
N HIS A 217 -15.89 -29.86 -9.51
CA HIS A 217 -17.13 -30.60 -9.78
C HIS A 217 -17.85 -31.00 -8.50
N GLN A 218 -17.84 -30.14 -7.49
CA GLN A 218 -18.60 -30.36 -6.26
C GLN A 218 -20.10 -30.44 -6.54
N ARG A 219 -20.79 -31.34 -5.83
CA ARG A 219 -22.25 -31.48 -5.85
C ARG A 219 -22.80 -31.51 -4.42
N ASP A 220 -23.98 -30.95 -4.22
CA ASP A 220 -24.70 -31.01 -2.94
C ASP A 220 -25.44 -32.35 -2.77
N SER A 221 -26.16 -32.50 -1.66
CA SER A 221 -26.98 -33.69 -1.37
C SER A 221 -28.09 -33.94 -2.40
N ASP A 222 -28.52 -32.90 -3.12
CA ASP A 222 -29.54 -32.98 -4.16
C ASP A 222 -28.92 -33.19 -5.56
N GLY A 223 -27.58 -33.34 -5.63
CA GLY A 223 -26.82 -33.54 -6.85
C GLY A 223 -26.61 -32.28 -7.70
N LYS A 224 -26.94 -31.09 -7.19
CA LYS A 224 -26.73 -29.81 -7.89
C LYS A 224 -25.27 -29.37 -7.79
N PRO A 225 -24.72 -28.72 -8.85
CA PRO A 225 -23.35 -28.23 -8.81
C PRO A 225 -23.17 -27.12 -7.77
N VAL A 226 -22.08 -27.20 -7.00
CA VAL A 226 -21.71 -26.22 -5.98
C VAL A 226 -20.49 -25.43 -6.46
N LEU A 227 -20.58 -24.10 -6.42
CA LEU A 227 -19.51 -23.18 -6.77
C LEU A 227 -18.94 -22.55 -5.50
N ASP A 228 -17.98 -23.21 -4.87
CA ASP A 228 -17.33 -22.75 -3.64
C ASP A 228 -15.86 -22.36 -3.87
N LEU A 229 -15.60 -21.06 -3.94
CA LEU A 229 -14.23 -20.53 -4.06
C LEU A 229 -13.41 -20.75 -2.78
N ALA A 230 -14.03 -20.76 -1.60
CA ALA A 230 -13.31 -20.99 -0.35
C ALA A 230 -12.80 -22.44 -0.29
N HIS A 231 -13.58 -23.40 -0.77
CA HIS A 231 -13.12 -24.77 -0.99
C HIS A 231 -11.90 -24.79 -1.92
N ILE A 232 -12.00 -24.22 -3.12
CA ILE A 232 -10.91 -24.25 -4.10
C ILE A 232 -9.62 -23.65 -3.50
N LEU A 233 -9.70 -22.45 -2.90
CA LEU A 233 -8.56 -21.77 -2.30
C LEU A 233 -7.95 -22.58 -1.15
N THR A 234 -8.77 -23.14 -0.27
CA THR A 234 -8.30 -23.94 0.88
C THR A 234 -7.54 -25.17 0.40
N ASN A 235 -8.10 -25.92 -0.54
CA ASN A 235 -7.52 -27.17 -1.02
C ASN A 235 -6.26 -26.93 -1.87
N LEU A 236 -6.24 -25.86 -2.68
CA LEU A 236 -5.03 -25.47 -3.43
C LEU A 236 -3.93 -24.96 -2.52
N ASN A 237 -4.24 -24.23 -1.45
CA ASN A 237 -3.24 -23.85 -0.44
C ASN A 237 -2.68 -25.06 0.30
N LYS A 238 -3.53 -26.03 0.68
CA LYS A 238 -3.08 -27.31 1.27
C LYS A 238 -2.20 -28.10 0.32
N LEU A 239 -2.56 -28.13 -0.97
CA LEU A 239 -1.77 -28.76 -2.02
C LEU A 239 -0.41 -28.06 -2.19
N ASP A 240 -0.39 -26.74 -2.29
CA ASP A 240 0.83 -25.96 -2.47
C ASP A 240 1.76 -26.06 -1.24
N ALA A 241 1.19 -26.13 -0.03
CA ALA A 241 1.94 -26.41 1.19
C ALA A 241 2.47 -27.85 1.25
N GLY A 242 1.80 -28.81 0.60
CA GLY A 242 2.19 -30.22 0.59
C GLY A 242 2.04 -30.89 1.95
N ILE A 243 0.90 -30.65 2.60
CA ILE A 243 0.62 -31.22 3.94
C ILE A 243 0.29 -32.72 3.89
N GLU A 244 0.50 -33.41 5.01
CA GLU A 244 0.23 -34.86 5.14
C GLU A 244 -1.26 -35.19 5.39
N GLU A 245 -2.14 -34.18 5.41
CA GLU A 245 -3.59 -34.37 5.55
C GLU A 245 -4.10 -35.24 4.40
N ARG A 246 -4.82 -36.32 4.74
CA ARG A 246 -5.40 -37.26 3.78
C ARG A 246 -6.87 -36.95 3.54
N PHE A 247 -7.30 -37.09 2.29
CA PHE A 247 -8.67 -36.87 1.87
C PHE A 247 -9.08 -37.93 0.84
N LEU A 248 -10.38 -38.05 0.61
CA LEU A 248 -10.98 -39.04 -0.27
C LEU A 248 -11.23 -38.44 -1.66
N LEU A 249 -10.70 -39.09 -2.68
CA LEU A 249 -11.01 -38.85 -4.08
C LEU A 249 -11.99 -39.92 -4.56
N ILE A 250 -13.15 -39.48 -5.03
CA ILE A 250 -14.21 -40.36 -5.51
C ILE A 250 -14.31 -40.21 -7.04
N PRO A 251 -14.08 -41.27 -7.83
CA PRO A 251 -14.29 -41.22 -9.27
C PRO A 251 -15.78 -41.14 -9.63
N PRO A 252 -16.15 -40.66 -10.83
CA PRO A 252 -17.55 -40.54 -11.25
C PRO A 252 -18.34 -41.86 -11.30
N ASP A 253 -17.64 -42.99 -11.42
CA ASP A 253 -18.23 -44.33 -11.42
C ASP A 253 -18.39 -44.93 -10.01
N GLU A 254 -17.89 -44.24 -8.97
CA GLU A 254 -17.92 -44.62 -7.56
C GLU A 254 -17.34 -46.01 -7.26
N GLN A 255 -16.60 -46.63 -8.18
CA GLN A 255 -16.15 -48.02 -8.02
C GLN A 255 -14.90 -48.15 -7.16
N THR A 256 -13.98 -47.18 -7.23
CA THR A 256 -12.69 -47.26 -6.53
C THR A 256 -12.27 -45.89 -5.99
N CYS A 257 -12.62 -45.62 -4.73
CA CYS A 257 -12.20 -44.41 -4.06
C CYS A 257 -10.72 -44.48 -3.67
N LEU A 258 -10.00 -43.36 -3.80
CA LEU A 258 -8.60 -43.25 -3.45
C LEU A 258 -8.45 -42.36 -2.21
N ILE A 259 -7.68 -42.82 -1.22
CA ILE A 259 -7.27 -41.99 -0.08
C ILE A 259 -5.83 -41.54 -0.35
N VAL A 260 -5.64 -40.24 -0.48
CA VAL A 260 -4.34 -39.62 -0.79
C VAL A 260 -4.11 -38.41 0.10
N SER A 261 -2.85 -38.08 0.35
CA SER A 261 -2.44 -36.84 0.99
C SER A 261 -2.21 -35.72 -0.03
N TYR A 262 -2.30 -34.47 0.42
CA TYR A 262 -1.93 -33.32 -0.43
C TYR A 262 -0.48 -33.39 -0.89
N LYS A 263 0.42 -33.86 -0.04
CA LYS A 263 1.82 -34.08 -0.39
C LYS A 263 1.99 -35.05 -1.57
N GLU A 264 1.33 -36.20 -1.53
CA GLU A 264 1.40 -37.19 -2.61
C GLU A 264 0.89 -36.61 -3.94
N ILE A 265 -0.21 -35.85 -3.92
CA ILE A 265 -0.71 -35.17 -5.13
C ILE A 265 0.27 -34.10 -5.60
N LYS A 266 0.85 -33.30 -4.69
CA LYS A 266 1.83 -32.26 -5.04
C LYS A 266 3.04 -32.86 -5.76
N ASP A 267 3.64 -33.88 -5.17
CA ASP A 267 4.82 -34.56 -5.72
C ASP A 267 4.51 -35.15 -7.09
N LEU A 268 3.31 -35.73 -7.25
CA LEU A 268 2.84 -36.29 -8.53
C LEU A 268 2.63 -35.21 -9.60
N VAL A 269 2.04 -34.06 -9.25
CA VAL A 269 1.89 -32.90 -10.15
C VAL A 269 3.27 -32.36 -10.56
N GLU A 270 4.19 -32.17 -9.62
CA GLU A 270 5.53 -31.66 -9.93
C GLU A 270 6.37 -32.63 -10.75
N LYS A 271 6.30 -33.93 -10.48
CA LYS A 271 6.92 -34.98 -11.30
C LYS A 271 6.36 -34.96 -12.72
N SER A 272 5.04 -35.02 -12.86
CA SER A 272 4.36 -35.06 -14.17
C SER A 272 4.63 -33.82 -15.00
N PHE A 273 4.65 -32.63 -14.37
CA PHE A 273 4.93 -31.37 -15.06
C PHE A 273 6.38 -31.29 -15.56
N ARG A 274 7.35 -31.79 -14.79
CA ARG A 274 8.76 -31.87 -15.22
C ARG A 274 8.94 -32.82 -16.39
N GLU A 275 8.30 -33.99 -16.36
CA GLU A 275 8.34 -34.97 -17.44
C GLU A 275 7.77 -34.36 -18.73
N LEU A 276 6.61 -33.69 -18.66
CA LEU A 276 6.02 -33.00 -19.80
C LEU A 276 6.93 -31.90 -20.37
N THR A 277 7.58 -31.12 -19.49
CA THR A 277 8.51 -30.07 -19.93
C THR A 277 9.73 -30.66 -20.65
N ALA A 278 10.23 -31.81 -20.21
CA ALA A 278 11.35 -32.50 -20.85
C ALA A 278 10.98 -33.10 -22.22
N GLU A 279 9.76 -33.63 -22.37
CA GLU A 279 9.26 -34.11 -23.67
C GLU A 279 9.18 -32.99 -24.71
N MET A 280 8.74 -31.80 -24.30
CA MET A 280 8.59 -30.63 -25.18
C MET A 280 9.91 -29.94 -25.55
N SER A 281 11.00 -30.12 -24.77
CA SER A 281 12.29 -29.52 -25.09
C SER A 281 13.14 -30.34 -26.06
N VAL A 282 12.76 -31.60 -26.27
CA VAL A 282 13.43 -32.55 -27.17
C VAL A 282 12.74 -32.58 -28.55
N SER A 283 11.56 -31.96 -28.69
CA SER A 283 10.81 -31.80 -29.95
C SER A 283 11.04 -30.44 -30.59
#